data_AF-A0A7S1BUR1-F1
#
_entry.id   AF-A0A7S1BUR1-F1
#
_cell.length_a   1.000
_cell.length_b   1.000
_cell.length_c   1.000
_cell.angle_alpha   90.00
_cell.angle_beta   90.00
_cell.angle_gamma   90.00
#
_symmetry.space_group_name_H-M   'P 1'
#
loop_
_entity.id
_entity.type
_entity.pdbx_description
1 polymer ?
#
loop_
_entity_poly.entity_id
_entity_poly.type
_entity_poly.pdbx_seq_one_letter_code
_entity_poly.pdbx_strand_id
1 'polypeptide(L)'
;MEMWDAVNGVGLRQVYSACRAAAPKMIETARDRKEERPPLICLVSSFGGKSYTFNVAYGVGKAAVDRLAVDMSYQLKKYGVATTALYPGLVKTEANLQMVVDGTWDAASGNLDLSKGETPAFSGRAVAKLVSLSKEEMMARSGNVEVVAEIAKELGFTEIDGTQPSSIRSLKYLLPNFVFPQVEKEAGKPVPDWMKNNVPDILLPWSVFSSGPPPETDTR
;
A
#
# COMPACT_ATOMS: atom_id res chain seq x y z
N MET A 1 15.91 7.13 17.78
CA MET A 1 15.16 6.14 18.58
C MET A 1 13.66 6.38 18.52
N GLU A 2 13.17 7.61 18.72
CA GLU A 2 11.73 7.92 18.68
C GLU A 2 10.95 7.37 17.45
N MET A 3 11.41 7.64 16.23
CA MET A 3 10.79 7.10 15.01
C MET A 3 10.80 5.56 14.97
N TRP A 4 11.87 4.95 15.45
CA TRP A 4 11.96 3.48 15.53
C TRP A 4 10.93 2.92 16.51
N ASP A 5 10.81 3.51 17.69
CA ASP A 5 9.87 3.06 18.72
C ASP A 5 8.42 3.28 18.29
N ALA A 6 8.12 4.39 17.60
CA ALA A 6 6.81 4.64 17.03
C ALA A 6 6.43 3.58 15.97
N VAL A 7 7.31 3.33 14.99
CA VAL A 7 7.02 2.39 13.90
C VAL A 7 7.06 0.94 14.38
N ASN A 8 8.08 0.54 15.13
CA ASN A 8 8.35 -0.86 15.45
C ASN A 8 7.87 -1.25 16.85
N GLY A 9 8.06 -0.37 17.84
CA GLY A 9 7.65 -0.58 19.22
C GLY A 9 6.14 -0.48 19.42
N VAL A 10 5.49 0.48 18.74
CA VAL A 10 4.03 0.62 18.73
C VAL A 10 3.44 -0.04 17.48
N GLY A 11 3.77 0.40 16.27
CA GLY A 11 3.15 -0.12 15.05
C GLY A 11 3.28 -1.64 14.87
N LEU A 12 4.48 -2.12 14.52
CA LEU A 12 4.73 -3.53 14.22
C LEU A 12 4.39 -4.47 15.39
N ARG A 13 4.84 -4.14 16.60
CA ARG A 13 4.62 -4.97 17.79
C ARG A 13 3.13 -5.12 18.11
N GLN A 14 2.34 -4.05 17.99
CA GLN A 14 0.90 -4.12 18.27
C GLN A 14 0.15 -4.87 17.17
N VAL A 15 0.58 -4.75 15.91
CA VAL A 15 0.05 -5.58 14.81
C VAL A 15 0.24 -7.07 15.13
N TYR A 16 1.45 -7.49 15.50
CA TYR A 16 1.70 -8.88 15.90
C TYR A 16 0.88 -9.30 17.13
N SER A 17 0.79 -8.44 18.14
CA SER A 17 0.05 -8.73 19.36
C SER A 17 -1.44 -8.93 19.10
N ALA A 18 -2.05 -8.06 18.28
CA ALA A 18 -3.43 -8.17 17.85
C ALA A 18 -3.68 -9.45 17.05
N CYS A 19 -2.79 -9.76 16.10
CA CYS A 19 -2.83 -10.98 15.31
C CYS A 19 -2.79 -12.25 16.18
N ARG A 20 -1.86 -12.30 17.14
CA ARG A 20 -1.72 -13.41 18.08
C ARG A 20 -2.97 -13.60 18.93
N ALA A 21 -3.58 -12.51 19.38
CA ALA A 21 -4.79 -12.54 20.19
C ALA A 21 -6.03 -12.97 19.37
N ALA A 22 -6.14 -12.52 18.11
CA ALA A 22 -7.28 -12.80 17.25
C ALA A 22 -7.25 -14.21 16.61
N ALA A 23 -6.05 -14.75 16.35
CA ALA A 23 -5.88 -16.00 15.60
C ALA A 23 -6.69 -17.19 16.14
N PRO A 24 -6.76 -17.46 17.46
CA PRO A 24 -7.57 -18.58 17.97
C PRO A 24 -9.06 -18.46 17.62
N LYS A 25 -9.64 -17.25 17.70
CA LYS A 25 -11.05 -17.02 17.35
C LYS A 25 -11.31 -17.04 15.86
N MET A 26 -10.34 -16.60 15.05
CA MET A 26 -10.42 -16.75 13.61
C MET A 26 -10.36 -18.23 13.20
N ILE A 27 -9.51 -19.05 13.83
CA ILE A 27 -9.46 -20.50 13.58
C ILE A 27 -10.79 -21.18 13.94
N GLU A 28 -11.38 -20.83 15.09
CA GLU A 28 -12.71 -21.32 15.49
C GLU A 28 -13.78 -20.94 14.45
N THR A 29 -13.79 -19.67 14.04
CA THR A 29 -14.73 -19.18 13.02
C THR A 29 -14.58 -19.91 11.68
N ALA A 30 -13.34 -20.14 11.23
CA ALA A 30 -13.05 -20.86 9.98
C ALA A 30 -13.50 -22.32 10.03
N ARG A 31 -13.40 -22.97 11.21
CA ARG A 31 -13.86 -24.34 11.42
C ARG A 31 -15.39 -24.43 11.34
N ASP A 32 -16.10 -23.46 11.90
CA ASP A 32 -17.56 -23.46 11.93
C ASP A 32 -18.15 -23.09 10.55
N ARG A 33 -17.40 -22.29 9.77
CA ARG A 33 -17.76 -21.82 8.42
C ARG A 33 -17.09 -22.60 7.29
N LYS A 34 -16.96 -23.92 7.42
CA LYS A 34 -16.14 -24.78 6.53
C LYS A 34 -16.32 -24.54 5.03
N GLU A 35 -17.53 -24.22 4.57
CA GLU A 35 -17.86 -23.97 3.16
C GLU A 35 -18.18 -22.49 2.85
N GLU A 36 -18.11 -21.60 3.83
CA GLU A 36 -18.30 -20.17 3.60
C GLU A 36 -16.97 -19.43 3.38
N ARG A 37 -17.04 -18.11 3.44
CA ARG A 37 -15.90 -17.19 3.33
C ARG A 37 -14.95 -17.37 4.51
N PRO A 38 -13.64 -17.54 4.27
CA PRO A 38 -12.67 -17.64 5.35
C PRO A 38 -12.59 -16.33 6.14
N PRO A 39 -12.13 -16.33 7.39
CA PRO A 39 -11.70 -15.11 8.06
C PRO A 39 -10.49 -14.50 7.34
N LEU A 40 -10.43 -13.17 7.30
CA LEU A 40 -9.32 -12.41 6.70
C LEU A 40 -8.59 -11.60 7.77
N ILE A 41 -7.27 -11.76 7.81
CA ILE A 41 -6.33 -10.84 8.47
C ILE A 41 -5.75 -9.94 7.39
N CYS A 42 -6.06 -8.65 7.47
CA CYS A 42 -5.58 -7.64 6.52
C CYS A 42 -4.63 -6.69 7.24
N LEU A 43 -3.34 -6.74 6.88
CA LEU A 43 -2.29 -5.95 7.53
C LEU A 43 -1.97 -4.71 6.69
N VAL A 44 -2.18 -3.51 7.24
CA VAL A 44 -1.90 -2.26 6.51
C VAL A 44 -0.40 -2.00 6.46
N SER A 45 0.18 -2.21 5.29
CA SER A 45 1.59 -1.96 4.98
C SER A 45 1.70 -0.82 3.96
N SER A 46 2.81 -0.73 3.24
CA SER A 46 3.03 0.26 2.19
C SER A 46 4.21 -0.13 1.30
N PHE A 47 4.42 0.65 0.24
CA PHE A 47 5.60 0.55 -0.62
C PHE A 47 6.93 0.63 0.13
N GLY A 48 6.97 1.19 1.34
CA GLY A 48 8.15 1.15 2.21
C GLY A 48 8.61 -0.26 2.59
N GLY A 49 7.75 -1.29 2.45
CA GLY A 49 8.17 -2.68 2.62
C GLY A 49 8.95 -3.27 1.45
N LYS A 50 8.98 -2.57 0.31
CA LYS A 50 9.70 -2.98 -0.91
C LYS A 50 10.84 -2.05 -1.26
N SER A 51 10.62 -0.74 -1.13
CA SER A 51 11.59 0.31 -1.49
C SER A 51 11.98 1.14 -0.26
N TYR A 52 13.12 1.81 -0.34
CA TYR A 52 13.44 2.86 0.64
C TYR A 52 12.38 3.97 0.59
N THR A 53 11.65 4.17 1.69
CA THR A 53 10.61 5.21 1.82
C THR A 53 10.74 5.91 3.17
N PHE A 54 10.82 7.24 3.15
CA PHE A 54 11.00 8.15 4.29
C PHE A 54 12.30 7.96 5.09
N ASN A 55 12.47 6.82 5.75
CA ASN A 55 13.65 6.52 6.58
C ASN A 55 13.78 5.01 6.86
N VAL A 56 14.92 4.63 7.43
CA VAL A 56 15.26 3.24 7.79
C VAL A 56 14.19 2.60 8.69
N ALA A 57 13.75 3.31 9.74
CA ALA A 57 12.80 2.76 10.69
C ALA A 57 11.44 2.43 10.04
N TYR A 58 10.95 3.33 9.18
CA TYR A 58 9.71 3.13 8.41
C TYR A 58 9.82 1.94 7.47
N GLY A 59 10.88 1.88 6.65
CA GLY A 59 11.08 0.81 5.68
C GLY A 59 11.21 -0.56 6.35
N VAL A 60 12.04 -0.67 7.39
CA VAL A 60 12.19 -1.92 8.16
C VAL A 60 10.86 -2.36 8.79
N GLY A 61 10.11 -1.42 9.38
CA GLY A 61 8.82 -1.74 9.99
C GLY A 61 7.80 -2.27 8.98
N LYS A 62 7.71 -1.65 7.80
CA LYS A 62 6.79 -2.09 6.74
C LYS A 62 7.23 -3.40 6.10
N ALA A 63 8.53 -3.60 5.88
CA ALA A 63 9.05 -4.89 5.43
C ALA A 63 8.78 -6.02 6.43
N ALA A 64 8.83 -5.72 7.73
CA ALA A 64 8.48 -6.67 8.78
C ALA A 64 6.97 -6.99 8.81
N VAL A 65 6.10 -6.00 8.55
CA VAL A 65 4.64 -6.25 8.40
C VAL A 65 4.37 -7.15 7.19
N ASP A 66 5.05 -6.93 6.06
CA ASP A 66 4.92 -7.80 4.89
C ASP A 66 5.36 -9.23 5.18
N ARG A 67 6.52 -9.38 5.83
CA ARG A 67 7.02 -10.68 6.26
C ARG A 67 6.04 -11.37 7.20
N LEU A 68 5.46 -10.61 8.14
CA LEU A 68 4.45 -11.13 9.05
C LEU A 68 3.22 -11.65 8.29
N ALA A 69 2.74 -10.94 7.27
CA ALA A 69 1.62 -11.38 6.45
C ALA A 69 1.90 -12.72 5.75
N VAL A 70 3.09 -12.87 5.17
CA VAL A 70 3.54 -14.09 4.48
C VAL A 70 3.69 -15.26 5.45
N ASP A 71 4.38 -15.07 6.57
CA ASP A 71 4.66 -16.16 7.50
C ASP A 71 3.37 -16.61 8.21
N MET A 72 2.48 -15.66 8.56
CA MET A 72 1.17 -15.98 9.09
C MET A 72 0.28 -16.68 8.08
N SER A 73 0.28 -16.28 6.80
CA SER A 73 -0.52 -16.99 5.78
C SER A 73 -0.12 -18.46 5.69
N TYR A 74 1.18 -18.75 5.73
CA TYR A 74 1.68 -20.12 5.74
C TYR A 74 1.18 -20.91 6.95
N GLN A 75 1.32 -20.36 8.17
CA GLN A 75 0.90 -21.06 9.40
C GLN A 75 -0.61 -21.24 9.51
N LEU A 76 -1.38 -20.27 9.02
CA LEU A 76 -2.84 -20.22 9.16
C LEU A 76 -3.59 -20.90 8.01
N LYS A 77 -2.93 -21.16 6.87
CA LYS A 77 -3.53 -21.79 5.68
C LYS A 77 -4.24 -23.10 6.00
N LYS A 78 -3.64 -23.97 6.81
CA LYS A 78 -4.22 -25.27 7.21
C LYS A 78 -5.49 -25.14 8.07
N TYR A 79 -5.73 -23.98 8.64
CA TYR A 79 -6.93 -23.67 9.42
C TYR A 79 -7.98 -22.89 8.62
N GLY A 80 -7.71 -22.59 7.34
CA GLY A 80 -8.64 -21.83 6.49
C GLY A 80 -8.78 -20.36 6.89
N VAL A 81 -7.72 -19.74 7.41
CA VAL A 81 -7.68 -18.29 7.66
C VAL A 81 -6.73 -17.65 6.65
N ALA A 82 -7.22 -16.65 5.92
CA ALA A 82 -6.43 -15.89 4.97
C ALA A 82 -5.74 -14.72 5.67
N THR A 83 -4.49 -14.46 5.30
CA THR A 83 -3.72 -13.27 5.69
C THR A 83 -3.18 -12.57 4.45
N THR A 84 -3.25 -11.25 4.38
CA THR A 84 -2.70 -10.44 3.28
C THR A 84 -2.13 -9.11 3.79
N ALA A 85 -1.18 -8.53 3.06
CA ALA A 85 -0.72 -7.16 3.27
C ALA A 85 -1.44 -6.22 2.30
N LEU A 86 -2.08 -5.17 2.82
CA LEU A 86 -2.76 -4.15 2.02
C LEU A 86 -1.87 -2.93 1.86
N TYR A 87 -1.73 -2.45 0.63
CA TYR A 87 -0.98 -1.25 0.28
C TYR A 87 -1.93 -0.17 -0.23
N PRO A 88 -2.37 0.75 0.64
CA PRO A 88 -2.97 2.01 0.21
C PRO A 88 -2.00 2.84 -0.62
N GLY A 89 -2.54 3.72 -1.46
CA GLY A 89 -1.79 4.76 -2.15
C GLY A 89 -1.52 5.96 -1.25
N LEU A 90 -1.56 7.15 -1.84
CA LEU A 90 -1.45 8.41 -1.11
C LEU A 90 -2.79 8.74 -0.46
N VAL A 91 -2.95 8.58 0.86
CA VAL A 91 -4.26 8.67 1.50
C VAL A 91 -4.52 10.04 2.12
N LYS A 92 -5.71 10.59 1.88
CA LYS A 92 -6.23 11.84 2.48
C LYS A 92 -6.73 11.61 3.90
N THR A 93 -5.83 11.20 4.79
CA THR A 93 -6.12 11.10 6.24
C THR A 93 -6.20 12.49 6.87
N GLU A 94 -6.87 12.61 8.01
CA GLU A 94 -6.98 13.86 8.77
C GLU A 94 -5.60 14.44 9.11
N ALA A 95 -4.65 13.58 9.48
CA ALA A 95 -3.26 13.99 9.75
C ALA A 95 -2.56 14.53 8.50
N ASN A 96 -2.71 13.85 7.35
CA ASN A 96 -2.08 14.29 6.10
C ASN A 96 -2.72 15.59 5.58
N LEU A 97 -4.03 15.74 5.70
CA LEU A 97 -4.75 16.97 5.36
C LEU A 97 -4.32 18.14 6.27
N GLN A 98 -4.10 17.88 7.56
CA GLN A 98 -3.56 18.88 8.47
C GLN A 98 -2.16 19.34 8.05
N MET A 99 -1.29 18.42 7.62
CA MET A 99 0.03 18.78 7.11
C MET A 99 -0.01 19.67 5.86
N VAL A 100 -1.05 19.55 5.03
CA VAL A 100 -1.27 20.48 3.90
C VAL A 100 -1.62 21.87 4.41
N VAL A 101 -2.52 21.96 5.40
CA VAL A 101 -2.89 23.24 6.03
C VAL A 101 -1.67 23.90 6.70
N ASP A 102 -0.85 23.10 7.36
CA ASP A 102 0.36 23.56 8.07
C ASP A 102 1.53 23.86 7.13
N GLY A 103 1.40 23.59 5.82
CA GLY A 103 2.47 23.79 4.84
C GLY A 103 3.66 22.84 4.99
N THR A 104 3.51 21.73 5.71
CA THR A 104 4.57 20.74 5.98
C THR A 104 4.48 19.50 5.08
N TRP A 105 3.39 19.37 4.33
CA TRP A 105 3.11 18.23 3.47
C TRP A 105 4.17 18.01 2.38
N ASP A 106 4.59 19.07 1.70
CA ASP A 106 5.51 18.96 0.55
C ASP A 106 6.85 18.36 0.97
N ALA A 107 7.40 18.83 2.09
CA ALA A 107 8.63 18.30 2.66
C ALA A 107 8.49 16.83 3.10
N ALA A 108 7.35 16.45 3.65
CA ALA A 108 7.12 15.09 4.14
C ALA A 108 6.81 14.07 3.02
N SER A 109 6.17 14.52 1.93
CA SER A 109 5.71 13.66 0.84
C SER A 109 6.64 13.65 -0.37
N GLY A 110 7.59 14.58 -0.45
CA GLY A 110 8.42 14.78 -1.64
C GLY A 110 7.67 15.50 -2.76
N ASN A 111 6.86 16.50 -2.40
CA ASN A 111 6.00 17.29 -3.32
C ASN A 111 4.92 16.48 -4.04
N LEU A 112 4.43 15.39 -3.44
CA LEU A 112 3.31 14.64 -4.01
C LEU A 112 2.00 15.41 -3.84
N ASP A 113 1.16 15.39 -4.86
CA ASP A 113 -0.12 16.09 -4.85
C ASP A 113 -1.20 15.31 -4.08
N LEU A 114 -1.44 15.67 -2.81
CA LEU A 114 -2.45 15.02 -1.96
C LEU A 114 -3.89 15.20 -2.47
N SER A 115 -4.17 16.22 -3.30
CA SER A 115 -5.52 16.43 -3.84
C SER A 115 -5.96 15.27 -4.73
N LYS A 116 -4.98 14.60 -5.38
CA LYS A 116 -5.15 13.38 -6.18
C LYS A 116 -5.06 12.09 -5.36
N GLY A 117 -4.96 12.22 -4.03
CA GLY A 117 -4.89 11.11 -3.10
C GLY A 117 -6.20 10.34 -2.96
N GLU A 118 -6.08 9.12 -2.49
CA GLU A 118 -7.15 8.19 -2.17
C GLU A 118 -7.90 8.61 -0.90
N THR A 119 -9.19 8.26 -0.80
CA THR A 119 -9.92 8.38 0.46
C THR A 119 -9.65 7.18 1.37
N PRO A 120 -9.71 7.34 2.71
CA PRO A 120 -9.67 6.18 3.62
C PRO A 120 -10.75 5.14 3.32
N ALA A 121 -11.91 5.60 2.83
CA ALA A 121 -13.02 4.73 2.44
C ALA A 121 -12.68 3.82 1.26
N PHE A 122 -11.77 4.22 0.36
CA PHE A 122 -11.32 3.37 -0.75
C PHE A 122 -10.55 2.14 -0.27
N SER A 123 -9.68 2.31 0.72
CA SER A 123 -9.04 1.19 1.43
C SER A 123 -10.07 0.30 2.14
N GLY A 124 -11.08 0.89 2.78
CA GLY A 124 -12.19 0.14 3.38
C GLY A 124 -12.99 -0.68 2.36
N ARG A 125 -13.25 -0.12 1.17
CA ARG A 125 -13.91 -0.82 0.05
C ARG A 125 -13.07 -1.98 -0.47
N ALA A 126 -11.75 -1.81 -0.56
CA ALA A 126 -10.82 -2.88 -0.87
C ALA A 126 -10.97 -4.06 0.10
N VAL A 127 -10.94 -3.80 1.41
CA VAL A 127 -11.11 -4.86 2.42
C VAL A 127 -12.48 -5.52 2.29
N ALA A 128 -13.56 -4.76 2.12
CA ALA A 128 -14.90 -5.31 1.94
C ALA A 128 -15.00 -6.21 0.70
N LYS A 129 -14.35 -5.82 -0.40
CA LYS A 129 -14.29 -6.60 -1.64
C LYS A 129 -13.50 -7.89 -1.46
N LEU A 130 -12.33 -7.84 -0.81
CA LEU A 130 -11.54 -9.02 -0.50
C LEU A 130 -12.34 -10.03 0.36
N VAL A 131 -13.02 -9.56 1.41
CA VAL A 131 -13.85 -10.41 2.28
C VAL A 131 -15.06 -11.01 1.54
N SER A 132 -15.52 -10.38 0.45
CA SER A 132 -16.66 -10.87 -0.33
C SER A 132 -16.32 -11.99 -1.31
N LEU A 133 -15.03 -12.21 -1.60
CA LEU A 133 -14.53 -13.24 -2.52
C LEU A 133 -14.92 -14.65 -2.07
N SER A 134 -14.85 -15.61 -3.00
CA SER A 134 -14.93 -17.02 -2.65
C SER A 134 -13.77 -17.44 -1.75
N LYS A 135 -13.93 -18.59 -1.08
CA LYS A 135 -12.89 -19.16 -0.23
C LYS A 135 -11.61 -19.43 -1.03
N GLU A 136 -11.76 -19.99 -2.22
CA GLU A 136 -10.66 -20.34 -3.12
C GLU A 136 -9.89 -19.09 -3.55
N GLU A 137 -10.60 -18.04 -3.99
CA GLU A 137 -9.99 -16.77 -4.40
C GLU A 137 -9.28 -16.08 -3.24
N MET A 138 -9.91 -16.02 -2.06
CA MET A 138 -9.31 -15.34 -0.90
C MET A 138 -8.10 -16.10 -0.36
N MET A 139 -8.14 -17.44 -0.36
CA MET A 139 -6.98 -18.25 0.03
C MET A 139 -5.86 -18.22 -1.01
N ALA A 140 -6.17 -18.08 -2.30
CA ALA A 140 -5.17 -17.91 -3.36
C ALA A 140 -4.42 -16.57 -3.25
N ARG A 141 -5.07 -15.55 -2.68
CA ARG A 141 -4.47 -14.25 -2.37
C ARG A 141 -3.67 -14.23 -1.06
N SER A 142 -3.78 -15.28 -0.25
CA SER A 142 -3.16 -15.27 1.07
C SER A 142 -1.64 -15.30 0.99
N GLY A 143 -1.00 -14.35 1.68
CA GLY A 143 0.44 -14.10 1.64
C GLY A 143 0.86 -13.06 0.60
N ASN A 144 -0.07 -12.55 -0.20
CA ASN A 144 0.24 -11.53 -1.20
C ASN A 144 0.29 -10.12 -0.59
N VAL A 145 0.86 -9.22 -1.39
CA VAL A 145 0.67 -7.78 -1.26
C VAL A 145 -0.44 -7.37 -2.21
N GLU A 146 -1.51 -6.79 -1.67
CA GLU A 146 -2.66 -6.29 -2.40
C GLU A 146 -2.60 -4.75 -2.44
N VAL A 147 -2.28 -4.19 -3.60
CA VAL A 147 -2.30 -2.73 -3.80
C VAL A 147 -3.72 -2.28 -4.07
N VAL A 148 -4.24 -1.35 -3.27
CA VAL A 148 -5.66 -0.94 -3.29
C VAL A 148 -6.11 -0.54 -4.70
N ALA A 149 -5.35 0.32 -5.38
CA ALA A 149 -5.65 0.74 -6.74
C ALA A 149 -5.61 -0.39 -7.79
N GLU A 150 -4.83 -1.46 -7.56
CA GLU A 150 -4.76 -2.63 -8.45
C GLU A 150 -5.98 -3.53 -8.26
N ILE A 151 -6.31 -3.87 -7.01
CA ILE A 151 -7.50 -4.68 -6.70
C ILE A 151 -8.80 -3.94 -7.01
N ALA A 152 -8.80 -2.61 -6.99
CA ALA A 152 -9.92 -1.80 -7.42
C ALA A 152 -10.28 -1.99 -8.89
N LYS A 153 -9.25 -2.01 -9.75
CA LYS A 153 -9.42 -2.31 -11.17
C LYS A 153 -9.82 -3.77 -11.39
N GLU A 154 -9.17 -4.68 -10.68
CA GLU A 154 -9.42 -6.11 -10.80
C GLU A 154 -10.84 -6.50 -10.37
N LEU A 155 -11.32 -5.97 -9.24
CA LEU A 155 -12.60 -6.34 -8.61
C LEU A 155 -13.73 -5.34 -8.91
N GLY A 156 -13.50 -4.39 -9.82
CA GLY A 156 -14.47 -3.44 -10.34
C GLY A 156 -15.08 -2.54 -9.27
N PHE A 157 -14.25 -1.80 -8.53
CA PHE A 157 -14.73 -0.75 -7.61
C PHE A 157 -13.88 0.51 -7.71
N THR A 158 -14.50 1.64 -7.37
CA THR A 158 -13.92 2.98 -7.52
C THR A 158 -13.87 3.72 -6.18
N GLU A 159 -13.27 4.90 -6.21
CA GLU A 159 -13.44 5.93 -5.18
C GLU A 159 -14.91 6.34 -5.03
N ILE A 160 -15.20 7.06 -3.94
CA ILE A 160 -16.55 7.58 -3.66
C ILE A 160 -17.04 8.51 -4.76
N ASP A 161 -16.14 9.29 -5.36
CA ASP A 161 -16.43 10.21 -6.47
C ASP A 161 -16.45 9.52 -7.85
N GLY A 162 -16.32 8.19 -7.90
CA GLY A 162 -16.29 7.40 -9.12
C GLY A 162 -14.93 7.37 -9.82
N THR A 163 -13.91 8.04 -9.30
CA THR A 163 -12.57 8.02 -9.89
C THR A 163 -11.86 6.68 -9.66
N GLN A 164 -10.88 6.40 -10.53
CA GLN A 164 -10.03 5.21 -10.45
C GLN A 164 -8.57 5.64 -10.26
N PRO A 165 -8.05 5.61 -9.02
CA PRO A 165 -6.65 5.91 -8.74
C PRO A 165 -5.70 4.98 -9.54
N SER A 166 -4.55 5.54 -9.94
CA SER A 166 -3.49 4.76 -10.58
C SER A 166 -2.63 4.10 -9.51
N SER A 167 -2.21 2.85 -9.74
CA SER A 167 -1.27 2.20 -8.83
C SER A 167 0.05 2.96 -8.82
N ILE A 168 0.66 3.08 -7.63
CA ILE A 168 2.04 3.60 -7.49
C ILE A 168 3.03 2.79 -8.35
N ARG A 169 2.67 1.56 -8.73
CA ARG A 169 3.46 0.71 -9.63
C ARG A 169 3.31 1.03 -11.10
N SER A 170 2.31 1.82 -11.51
CA SER A 170 2.04 2.03 -12.91
C SER A 170 2.84 3.20 -13.50
N LEU A 171 3.19 3.11 -14.78
CA LEU A 171 3.82 4.23 -15.50
C LEU A 171 2.95 5.48 -15.43
N LYS A 172 1.62 5.32 -15.45
CA LYS A 172 0.64 6.41 -15.30
C LYS A 172 0.75 7.15 -13.97
N TYR A 173 1.23 6.49 -12.92
CA TYR A 173 1.59 7.17 -11.67
C TYR A 173 3.03 7.68 -11.68
N LEU A 174 3.99 6.85 -12.10
CA LEU A 174 5.41 7.16 -11.93
C LEU A 174 5.90 8.29 -12.83
N LEU A 175 5.50 8.32 -14.11
CA LEU A 175 6.00 9.33 -15.03
C LEU A 175 5.58 10.73 -14.62
N PRO A 176 4.29 11.03 -14.36
CA PRO A 176 3.90 12.38 -13.98
C PRO A 176 4.43 12.83 -12.62
N ASN A 177 4.59 11.92 -11.65
CA ASN A 177 4.99 12.28 -10.29
C ASN A 177 6.50 12.34 -10.07
N PHE A 178 7.30 11.57 -10.81
CA PHE A 178 8.74 11.48 -10.55
C PHE A 178 9.63 11.73 -11.77
N VAL A 179 9.22 11.31 -12.97
CA VAL A 179 10.08 11.40 -14.16
C VAL A 179 9.91 12.73 -14.89
N PHE A 180 8.68 13.13 -15.20
CA PHE A 180 8.41 14.38 -15.91
C PHE A 180 8.92 15.61 -15.14
N PRO A 181 8.73 15.74 -13.82
CA PRO A 181 9.30 16.88 -13.09
C PRO A 181 10.82 16.99 -13.24
N GLN A 182 11.53 15.85 -13.26
CA GLN A 182 12.97 15.83 -13.49
C GLN A 182 13.33 16.21 -14.93
N VAL A 183 12.63 15.65 -15.92
CA VAL A 183 12.83 15.97 -17.34
C VAL A 183 12.57 17.46 -17.60
N GLU A 184 11.52 18.03 -17.01
CA GLU A 184 11.18 19.45 -17.16
C GLU A 184 12.25 20.36 -16.52
N LYS A 185 12.77 19.95 -15.36
CA LYS A 185 13.88 20.63 -14.68
C LYS A 185 15.16 20.62 -15.54
N GLU A 186 15.51 19.47 -16.11
CA GLU A 186 16.72 19.31 -16.94
C GLU A 186 16.59 20.02 -18.29
N ALA A 187 15.42 19.95 -18.93
CA ALA A 187 15.17 20.55 -20.23
C ALA A 187 14.82 22.05 -20.18
N GLY A 188 14.48 22.58 -19.00
CA GLY A 188 14.03 23.97 -18.82
C GLY A 188 12.69 24.30 -19.51
N LYS A 189 11.91 23.28 -19.89
CA LYS A 189 10.63 23.42 -20.60
C LYS A 189 9.66 22.30 -20.23
N PRO A 190 8.34 22.54 -20.27
CA PRO A 190 7.36 21.52 -19.90
C PRO A 190 7.37 20.33 -20.87
N VAL A 191 7.11 19.14 -20.34
CA VAL A 191 6.83 17.94 -21.13
C VAL A 191 5.53 18.20 -21.91
N PRO A 192 5.48 17.91 -23.23
CA PRO A 192 4.29 18.18 -24.05
C PRO A 192 3.03 17.47 -23.53
N ASP A 193 1.88 18.15 -23.64
CA ASP A 193 0.60 17.62 -23.15
C ASP A 193 0.20 16.29 -23.78
N TRP A 194 0.53 16.09 -25.07
CA TRP A 194 0.26 14.81 -25.73
C TRP A 194 0.98 13.64 -25.04
N MET A 195 2.15 13.87 -24.46
CA MET A 195 2.88 12.84 -23.71
C MET A 195 2.28 12.63 -22.33
N LYS A 196 1.92 13.73 -21.64
CA LYS A 196 1.26 13.68 -20.32
C LYS A 196 -0.09 12.95 -20.37
N ASN A 197 -0.86 13.17 -21.43
CA ASN A 197 -2.21 12.63 -21.58
C ASN A 197 -2.24 11.18 -22.10
N ASN A 198 -1.13 10.67 -22.65
CA ASN A 198 -1.05 9.34 -23.25
C ASN A 198 -0.09 8.40 -22.48
N VAL A 199 0.16 8.66 -21.20
CA VAL A 199 0.96 7.74 -20.38
C VAL A 199 0.21 6.41 -20.20
N PRO A 200 0.78 5.28 -20.62
CA PRO A 200 0.11 3.99 -20.50
C PRO A 200 0.02 3.55 -19.04
N ASP A 201 -1.09 2.89 -18.70
CA ASP A 201 -1.33 2.39 -17.34
C ASP A 201 -0.76 0.98 -17.15
N ILE A 202 0.54 0.83 -17.42
CA ILE A 202 1.25 -0.44 -17.35
C ILE A 202 1.88 -0.58 -15.97
N LEU A 203 1.59 -1.70 -15.27
CA LEU A 203 2.21 -2.04 -13.99
C LEU A 203 3.66 -2.50 -14.20
N LEU A 204 4.58 -1.88 -13.49
CA LEU A 204 5.97 -2.35 -13.42
C LEU A 204 6.09 -3.55 -12.45
N PRO A 205 7.04 -4.47 -12.71
CA PRO A 205 7.28 -5.61 -11.83
C PRO A 205 7.85 -5.17 -10.48
N TRP A 206 7.60 -5.94 -9.42
CA TRP A 206 8.07 -5.66 -8.07
C TRP A 206 9.59 -5.48 -7.96
N SER A 207 10.36 -6.10 -8.85
CA SER A 207 11.83 -5.94 -8.90
C SER A 207 12.28 -4.50 -9.12
N VAL A 208 11.49 -3.68 -9.82
CA VAL A 208 11.75 -2.23 -10.00
C VAL A 208 11.69 -1.49 -8.66
N PHE A 209 10.83 -1.94 -7.75
CA PHE A 209 10.66 -1.32 -6.43
C PHE A 209 11.57 -1.93 -5.36
N SER A 210 12.38 -2.93 -5.73
CA SER A 210 13.26 -3.64 -4.80
C SER A 210 14.67 -3.03 -4.72
N SER A 211 14.89 -1.86 -5.35
CA SER A 211 16.17 -1.17 -5.35
C SER A 211 16.43 -0.40 -4.06
N GLY A 212 17.71 -0.12 -3.79
CA GLY A 212 18.16 0.76 -2.70
C GLY A 212 17.67 2.21 -2.84
N PRO A 213 18.13 3.12 -1.97
CA PRO A 213 17.72 4.52 -2.04
C PRO A 213 17.99 5.11 -3.44
N PRO A 214 17.20 6.13 -3.87
CA PRO A 214 17.52 6.85 -5.09
C PRO A 214 18.98 7.35 -5.03
N PRO A 215 19.68 7.45 -6.17
CA PRO A 215 21.04 7.98 -6.22
C PRO A 215 21.08 9.34 -5.51
N GLU A 216 22.14 9.58 -4.72
CA GLU A 216 22.33 10.89 -4.09
C GLU A 216 22.32 11.97 -5.19
N THR A 217 21.35 12.88 -5.12
CA THR A 217 21.51 14.16 -5.81
C THR A 217 22.52 14.93 -4.98
N ASP A 218 23.78 14.93 -5.42
CA ASP A 218 24.85 15.69 -4.80
C ASP A 218 24.42 17.17 -4.76
N THR A 219 23.97 17.63 -3.60
CA THR A 219 23.75 19.05 -3.30
C THR A 219 24.83 19.52 -2.35
N ARG A 220 26.09 19.35 -2.78
CA ARG A 220 27.23 20.12 -2.28
C ARG A 220 27.55 21.24 -3.26
#